data_AF-A0ABD0PGV9-F1
#
_entry.id   AF-A0ABD0PGV9-F1
#
_cell.length_a   1.000
_cell.length_b   1.000
_cell.length_c   1.000
_cell.angle_alpha   90.00
_cell.angle_beta   90.00
_cell.angle_gamma   90.00
#
_symmetry.space_group_name_H-M   'P 1'
#
loop_
_entity.id
_entity.type
_entity.pdbx_description
1 polymer ?
#
loop_
_entity_poly.entity_id
_entity_poly.type
_entity_poly.pdbx_seq_one_letter_code
_entity_poly.pdbx_strand_id
1 'polypeptide(L)'
;VLTLANNERIPLTSSMRLLFEISHLKHATPATVSRAGILHINPQELSWNLYVTSWIDRRERQTERAHLTILFDKYVPRCIEKMRSSFKTIIPITENSMVQTLCSLLDCLLTPENIPADAPREIYEMYFVFACVWAFGGATFQDQ
;
A
#
# COMPACT_ATOMS: atom_id res chain seq x y z
N VAL A 1 35.63 6.74 -5.44
CA VAL A 1 36.35 6.69 -4.15
C VAL A 1 35.49 7.39 -3.13
N LEU A 2 35.15 6.70 -2.05
CA LEU A 2 34.52 7.28 -0.86
C LEU A 2 35.63 7.87 0.01
N THR A 3 35.48 9.12 0.44
CA THR A 3 36.44 9.79 1.33
C THR A 3 35.77 10.04 2.67
N LEU A 4 36.37 9.51 3.73
CA LEU A 4 35.89 9.65 5.10
C LEU A 4 36.43 10.92 5.75
N ALA A 5 35.84 11.34 6.87
CA ALA A 5 36.24 12.56 7.60
C ALA A 5 37.68 12.52 8.13
N ASN A 6 38.23 11.32 8.37
CA ASN A 6 39.63 11.09 8.74
C ASN A 6 40.59 11.07 7.54
N ASN A 7 40.11 11.45 6.34
CA ASN A 7 40.82 11.42 5.06
C ASN A 7 41.12 10.01 4.49
N GLU A 8 40.58 8.95 5.09
CA GLU A 8 40.69 7.61 4.52
C GLU A 8 39.94 7.53 3.17
N ARG A 9 40.56 6.84 2.20
CA ARG A 9 40.06 6.74 0.82
C ARG A 9 39.74 5.29 0.49
N ILE A 10 38.45 5.00 0.38
CA ILE A 10 37.95 3.66 0.04
C ILE A 10 37.55 3.65 -1.45
N PRO A 11 38.27 2.94 -2.33
CA PRO A 11 37.84 2.80 -3.72
C PRO A 11 36.57 1.96 -3.83
N LEU A 12 35.64 2.36 -4.69
CA LEU A 12 34.48 1.55 -5.04
C LEU A 12 34.91 0.58 -6.15
N THR A 13 34.68 -0.72 -5.96
CA THR A 13 34.99 -1.73 -6.97
C THR A 13 33.91 -1.76 -8.06
N SER A 14 34.23 -2.32 -9.24
CA SER A 14 33.28 -2.44 -10.36
C SER A 14 32.07 -3.33 -10.05
N SER A 15 32.17 -4.20 -9.05
CA SER A 15 31.08 -5.06 -8.56
C SER A 15 30.08 -4.33 -7.64
N MET A 16 30.45 -3.18 -7.07
CA MET A 16 29.58 -2.44 -6.16
C MET A 16 28.49 -1.67 -6.92
N ARG A 17 27.29 -1.61 -6.34
CA ARG A 17 26.17 -0.78 -6.79
C ARG A 17 25.63 -0.01 -5.59
N LEU A 18 25.34 1.27 -5.80
CA LEU A 18 24.73 2.13 -4.80
C LEU A 18 23.34 2.52 -5.29
N LEU A 19 22.31 2.14 -4.55
CA LEU A 19 20.92 2.43 -4.85
C LEU A 19 20.35 3.27 -3.71
N PHE A 20 19.52 4.24 -4.09
CA PHE A 20 18.78 5.07 -3.15
C PHE A 20 17.30 4.95 -3.46
N GLU A 21 16.50 4.60 -2.46
CA GLU A 21 15.05 4.69 -2.51
C GLU A 21 14.63 5.98 -1.81
N ILE A 22 14.15 6.95 -2.59
CA ILE A 22 13.82 8.29 -2.11
C ILE A 22 12.47 8.73 -2.67
N SER A 23 11.70 9.47 -1.87
CA SER A 23 10.39 9.97 -2.31
C SER A 23 10.48 11.29 -3.09
N HIS A 24 11.52 12.10 -2.87
CA HIS A 24 11.69 13.39 -3.54
C HIS A 24 13.12 13.92 -3.48
N LEU A 25 13.47 14.78 -4.45
CA LEU A 25 14.78 15.45 -4.58
C LEU A 25 14.71 16.96 -4.33
N LYS A 26 13.69 17.46 -3.62
CA LYS A 26 13.41 18.91 -3.48
C LYS A 26 14.58 19.72 -2.90
N HIS A 27 15.45 19.08 -2.14
CA HIS A 27 16.60 19.73 -1.48
C HIS A 27 17.95 19.36 -2.12
N ALA A 28 17.95 18.60 -3.21
CA ALA A 28 19.16 18.24 -3.92
C ALA A 28 19.40 19.20 -5.09
N THR A 29 20.64 19.66 -5.26
CA THR A 29 20.98 20.47 -6.44
C THR A 29 21.09 19.59 -7.68
N PRO A 30 20.80 20.11 -8.90
CA PRO A 30 21.01 19.38 -10.15
C PRO A 30 22.44 18.83 -10.29
N ALA A 31 23.44 19.57 -9.79
CA ALA A 31 24.84 19.15 -9.79
C ALA A 31 25.13 17.94 -8.88
N THR A 32 24.38 17.78 -7.79
CA THR A 32 24.49 16.62 -6.89
C THR A 32 23.93 15.36 -7.54
N VAL A 33 22.77 15.47 -8.19
CA VAL A 33 22.03 14.32 -8.73
C VAL A 33 22.46 13.92 -10.14
N SER A 34 23.18 14.79 -10.87
CA SER A 34 23.67 14.50 -12.23
C SER A 34 24.65 13.33 -12.32
N ARG A 35 25.21 12.92 -11.18
CA ARG A 35 26.13 11.77 -11.09
C ARG A 35 25.41 10.43 -10.87
N ALA A 36 24.10 10.46 -10.65
CA ALA A 36 23.28 9.27 -10.44
C ALA A 36 22.34 9.05 -11.64
N GLY A 37 22.09 7.79 -11.98
CA GLY A 37 20.97 7.44 -12.84
C GLY A 37 19.66 7.60 -12.05
N ILE A 38 18.72 8.38 -12.59
CA ILE A 38 17.42 8.60 -11.97
C ILE A 38 16.40 7.71 -12.67
N LEU A 39 15.84 6.74 -11.94
CA LEU A 39 14.69 5.97 -12.36
C LEU A 39 13.45 6.54 -11.65
N HIS A 40 12.57 7.21 -12.41
CA HIS A 40 11.31 7.71 -11.87
C HIS A 40 10.24 6.64 -11.99
N ILE A 41 9.68 6.23 -10.84
CA ILE A 41 8.61 5.24 -10.78
C ILE A 41 7.27 5.97 -10.82
N ASN A 42 6.42 5.66 -11.81
CA ASN A 42 5.09 6.27 -11.91
C ASN A 42 4.16 5.70 -10.81
N PRO A 43 3.60 6.53 -9.92
CA PRO A 43 2.67 6.07 -8.89
C PRO A 43 1.41 5.40 -9.45
N GLN A 44 1.02 5.73 -10.69
CA GLN A 44 -0.13 5.09 -11.35
C GLN A 44 0.16 3.63 -11.74
N GLU A 45 1.44 3.27 -11.94
CA GLU A 45 1.86 1.90 -12.27
C GLU A 45 1.92 1.03 -11.00
N LEU A 46 2.28 1.60 -9.84
CA LEU A 46 2.13 0.94 -8.54
C LEU A 46 0.74 1.18 -7.94
N SER A 47 -0.27 0.61 -8.58
CA SER A 47 -1.64 0.68 -8.08
C SER A 47 -1.83 -0.18 -6.82
N TRP A 48 -2.78 0.22 -5.97
CA TRP A 48 -3.23 -0.56 -4.81
C TRP A 48 -3.66 -1.99 -5.20
N ASN A 49 -4.09 -2.21 -6.44
CA ASN A 49 -4.53 -3.49 -6.94
C ASN A 49 -3.38 -4.53 -6.97
N LEU A 50 -2.15 -4.11 -7.28
CA LEU A 50 -0.98 -5.00 -7.24
C LEU A 50 -0.71 -5.52 -5.83
N TYR A 51 -0.81 -4.63 -4.84
CA TYR A 51 -0.68 -5.00 -3.43
C TYR A 51 -1.78 -5.98 -3.00
N VAL A 52 -3.04 -5.66 -3.32
CA VAL A 52 -4.19 -6.52 -2.98
C VAL A 52 -4.07 -7.89 -3.65
N THR A 53 -3.68 -7.96 -4.91
CA THR A 53 -3.49 -9.22 -5.63
C THR A 53 -2.45 -10.09 -4.91
N SER A 54 -1.29 -9.52 -4.56
CA SER A 54 -0.26 -10.25 -3.80
C SER A 54 -0.75 -10.68 -2.42
N TRP A 55 -1.58 -9.89 -1.75
CA TRP A 55 -2.15 -10.23 -0.45
C TRP A 55 -3.21 -11.35 -0.56
N ILE A 56 -4.07 -11.31 -1.57
CA ILE A 56 -5.05 -12.38 -1.85
C ILE A 56 -4.33 -13.69 -2.18
N ASP A 57 -3.23 -13.63 -2.92
CA ASP A 57 -2.45 -14.82 -3.31
C ASP A 57 -1.82 -15.55 -2.11
N ARG A 58 -1.70 -14.89 -0.96
CA ARG A 58 -1.23 -15.52 0.29
C ARG A 58 -2.33 -16.32 1.01
N ARG A 59 -3.60 -16.20 0.60
CA ARG A 59 -4.71 -16.94 1.19
C ARG A 59 -4.69 -18.39 0.71
N GLU A 60 -4.87 -19.32 1.65
CA GLU A 60 -4.81 -20.76 1.35
C GLU A 60 -6.06 -21.27 0.59
N ARG A 61 -7.24 -20.74 0.94
CA ARG A 61 -8.52 -21.23 0.41
C ARG A 61 -8.90 -20.53 -0.88
N GLN A 62 -9.11 -21.31 -1.94
CA GLN A 62 -9.51 -20.77 -3.25
C GLN A 62 -10.87 -20.06 -3.21
N THR A 63 -11.81 -20.54 -2.40
CA THR A 63 -13.12 -19.93 -2.21
C THR A 63 -13.01 -18.54 -1.57
N GLU A 64 -12.18 -18.41 -0.54
CA GLU A 64 -11.86 -17.13 0.11
C GLU A 64 -11.25 -16.15 -0.89
N ARG A 65 -10.27 -16.60 -1.69
CA ARG A 65 -9.67 -15.76 -2.74
C ARG A 65 -10.72 -15.22 -3.70
N ALA A 66 -11.60 -16.09 -4.20
CA ALA A 66 -12.66 -15.69 -5.12
C ALA A 66 -13.63 -14.67 -4.50
N HIS A 67 -14.05 -14.89 -3.26
CA HIS A 67 -14.91 -13.93 -2.55
C HIS A 67 -14.22 -12.58 -2.36
N LEU A 68 -12.98 -12.57 -1.88
CA LEU A 68 -12.23 -11.35 -1.62
C LEU A 68 -11.97 -10.57 -2.90
N THR A 69 -11.57 -11.22 -4.00
CA THR A 69 -11.37 -10.54 -5.30
C THR A 69 -12.62 -9.79 -5.72
N ILE A 70 -13.79 -10.42 -5.66
CA ILE A 70 -15.05 -9.78 -6.03
C ILE A 70 -15.38 -8.59 -5.11
N LEU A 71 -15.10 -8.71 -3.81
CA LEU A 71 -15.36 -7.63 -2.84
C LEU A 71 -14.42 -6.45 -3.04
N PHE A 72 -13.13 -6.68 -3.28
CA PHE A 72 -12.17 -5.63 -3.59
C PHE A 72 -12.59 -4.85 -4.85
N ASP A 73 -12.96 -5.55 -5.93
CA ASP A 73 -13.41 -4.91 -7.18
C ASP A 73 -14.73 -4.14 -7.00
N LYS A 74 -15.63 -4.63 -6.15
CA LYS A 74 -16.93 -4.00 -5.89
C LYS A 74 -16.82 -2.71 -5.08
N TYR A 75 -16.00 -2.70 -4.03
CA TYR A 75 -16.02 -1.64 -3.01
C TYR A 75 -14.85 -0.66 -3.14
N VAL A 76 -13.62 -1.15 -3.29
CA VAL A 76 -12.41 -0.31 -3.13
C VAL A 76 -12.32 0.83 -4.16
N PRO A 77 -12.58 0.62 -5.47
CA PRO A 77 -12.56 1.72 -6.44
C PRO A 77 -13.50 2.87 -6.06
N ARG A 78 -14.72 2.54 -5.61
CA ARG A 78 -15.72 3.54 -5.20
C ARG A 78 -15.34 4.25 -3.91
N CYS A 79 -14.79 3.51 -2.94
CA CYS A 79 -14.28 4.11 -1.69
C CYS A 79 -13.16 5.10 -1.99
N ILE A 80 -12.16 4.73 -2.81
CA ILE A 80 -11.06 5.62 -3.20
C ILE A 80 -11.57 6.86 -3.93
N GLU A 81 -12.50 6.70 -4.88
CA GLU A 81 -13.09 7.83 -5.60
C GLU A 81 -13.81 8.80 -4.65
N LYS A 82 -14.56 8.28 -3.68
CA LYS A 82 -15.23 9.10 -2.66
C LYS A 82 -14.25 9.78 -1.71
N MET A 83 -13.17 9.11 -1.33
CA MET A 83 -12.10 9.72 -0.54
C MET A 83 -11.40 10.85 -1.29
N ARG A 84 -11.26 10.76 -2.61
CA ARG A 84 -10.67 11.84 -3.43
C ARG A 84 -11.60 13.03 -3.62
N SER A 85 -12.90 12.77 -3.80
CA SER A 85 -13.86 13.79 -4.27
C SER A 85 -14.68 14.43 -3.16
N SER A 86 -14.93 13.72 -2.07
CA SER A 86 -15.98 14.09 -1.09
C SER A 86 -15.45 14.22 0.33
N PHE A 87 -14.56 13.32 0.76
CA PHE A 87 -14.05 13.28 2.14
C PHE A 87 -12.67 13.92 2.26
N LYS A 88 -12.34 14.43 3.44
CA LYS A 88 -11.00 14.91 3.78
C LYS A 88 -10.47 14.12 4.97
N THR A 89 -9.20 13.74 4.88
CA THR A 89 -8.48 13.12 5.98
C THR A 89 -7.81 14.19 6.86
N ILE A 90 -7.67 13.90 8.15
CA ILE A 90 -7.04 14.79 9.14
C ILE A 90 -5.58 15.06 8.77
N ILE A 91 -4.89 14.03 8.27
CA ILE A 91 -3.54 14.08 7.72
C ILE A 91 -3.54 13.54 6.29
N PRO A 92 -2.58 13.90 5.42
CA PRO A 92 -2.45 13.30 4.11
C PRO A 92 -2.18 11.80 4.22
N ILE A 93 -3.03 10.98 3.61
CA ILE A 93 -2.89 9.52 3.58
C ILE A 93 -2.95 9.05 2.13
N THR A 94 -2.02 8.19 1.74
CA THR A 94 -2.02 7.61 0.39
C THR A 94 -3.10 6.54 0.27
N GLU A 95 -3.67 6.37 -0.93
CA GLU A 95 -4.65 5.31 -1.19
C GLU A 95 -4.12 3.92 -0.87
N ASN A 96 -2.86 3.67 -1.20
CA ASN A 96 -2.21 2.40 -0.91
C ASN A 96 -2.13 2.15 0.61
N SER A 97 -1.87 3.18 1.41
CA SER A 97 -1.91 3.07 2.89
C SER A 97 -3.30 2.72 3.40
N MET A 98 -4.37 3.34 2.87
CA MET A 98 -5.75 3.01 3.25
C MET A 98 -6.09 1.55 2.92
N VAL A 99 -5.70 1.08 1.73
CA VAL A 99 -5.92 -0.31 1.29
C VAL A 99 -5.08 -1.30 2.12
N GLN A 100 -3.85 -0.94 2.49
CA GLN A 100 -3.04 -1.73 3.42
C GLN A 100 -3.73 -1.84 4.79
N THR A 101 -4.30 -0.76 5.31
CA THR A 101 -5.10 -0.80 6.55
C THR A 101 -6.30 -1.73 6.42
N LEU A 102 -7.01 -1.70 5.29
CA LEU A 102 -8.10 -2.65 5.02
C LEU A 102 -7.61 -4.10 5.06
N CYS A 103 -6.51 -4.42 4.38
CA CYS A 103 -5.90 -5.75 4.40
C CYS A 103 -5.51 -6.17 5.83
N SER A 104 -4.87 -5.29 6.61
CA SER A 104 -4.50 -5.59 7.99
C SER A 104 -5.71 -5.84 8.90
N LEU A 105 -6.79 -5.07 8.74
CA LEU A 105 -8.03 -5.32 9.49
C LEU A 105 -8.66 -6.66 9.10
N LEU A 106 -8.67 -6.99 7.81
CA LEU A 106 -9.15 -8.28 7.31
C LEU A 106 -8.32 -9.46 7.83
N ASP A 107 -6.99 -9.31 7.96
CA ASP A 107 -6.15 -10.32 8.59
C ASP A 107 -6.56 -10.61 10.05
N CYS A 108 -7.02 -9.59 10.78
CA CYS A 108 -7.52 -9.75 12.15
C CYS A 108 -8.95 -10.31 12.21
N LEU A 109 -9.77 -10.03 11.21
CA LEU A 109 -11.21 -10.35 11.22
C LEU A 109 -11.53 -11.70 10.58
N LEU A 110 -10.81 -12.08 9.52
CA LEU A 110 -11.04 -13.31 8.76
C LEU A 110 -10.31 -14.50 9.40
N THR A 111 -10.56 -14.72 10.68
CA THR A 111 -10.02 -15.86 11.43
C THR A 111 -10.86 -17.12 11.16
N PRO A 112 -10.30 -18.33 11.37
CA PRO A 112 -11.07 -19.58 11.25
C PRO A 112 -12.29 -19.66 12.17
N GLU A 113 -12.27 -18.95 13.31
CA GLU A 113 -13.38 -18.86 14.25
C GLU A 113 -14.53 -18.01 13.69
N ASN A 114 -14.20 -16.90 13.03
CA ASN A 114 -15.18 -15.98 12.47
C ASN A 114 -15.70 -16.43 11.09
N ILE A 115 -14.85 -17.15 10.34
CA ILE A 115 -15.11 -17.62 8.99
C ILE A 115 -14.86 -19.14 8.92
N PRO A 116 -15.87 -19.96 9.23
CA PRO A 116 -15.84 -21.39 8.97
C PRO A 116 -15.52 -21.71 7.50
N ALA A 117 -15.05 -22.92 7.23
CA ALA A 117 -14.59 -23.31 5.89
C ALA A 117 -15.69 -23.21 4.81
N ASP A 118 -16.95 -23.40 5.21
CA ASP A 118 -18.18 -23.35 4.42
C ASP A 118 -18.93 -22.00 4.54
N ALA A 119 -18.30 -20.98 5.14
CA ALA A 119 -18.91 -19.67 5.32
C ALA A 119 -19.37 -19.10 3.96
N PRO A 120 -20.65 -18.68 3.86
CA PRO A 120 -21.15 -18.10 2.63
C PRO A 120 -20.58 -16.69 2.42
N ARG A 121 -20.64 -16.21 1.18
CA ARG A 121 -20.07 -14.92 0.76
C ARG A 121 -20.56 -13.76 1.62
N GLU A 122 -21.79 -13.79 2.10
CA GLU A 122 -22.43 -12.74 2.89
C GLU A 122 -21.67 -12.46 4.19
N ILE A 123 -21.08 -13.48 4.82
CA ILE A 123 -20.28 -13.30 6.05
C ILE A 123 -18.97 -12.58 5.70
N TYR A 124 -18.30 -12.96 4.60
CA TYR A 124 -17.12 -12.23 4.12
C TYR A 124 -17.45 -10.77 3.83
N GLU A 125 -18.57 -10.53 3.15
CA GLU A 125 -19.01 -9.19 2.78
C GLU A 125 -19.30 -8.33 4.03
N MET A 126 -19.87 -8.91 5.08
CA MET A 126 -20.09 -8.23 6.36
C MET A 126 -18.79 -7.73 7.00
N TYR A 127 -17.79 -8.61 7.17
CA TYR A 127 -16.50 -8.22 7.75
C TYR A 127 -15.73 -7.27 6.83
N PHE A 128 -15.84 -7.46 5.52
CA PHE A 128 -15.20 -6.59 4.53
C PHE A 128 -15.74 -5.16 4.60
N VAL A 129 -17.05 -4.99 4.61
CA VAL A 129 -17.67 -3.66 4.71
C VAL A 129 -17.31 -3.01 6.05
N PHE A 130 -17.35 -3.76 7.15
CA PHE A 130 -16.90 -3.25 8.45
C PHE A 130 -15.45 -2.76 8.41
N ALA A 131 -14.54 -3.54 7.84
CA ALA A 131 -13.14 -3.16 7.69
C ALA A 131 -12.97 -1.95 6.76
N CYS A 132 -13.76 -1.83 5.68
CA CYS A 132 -13.75 -0.67 4.80
C CYS A 132 -14.13 0.63 5.53
N VAL A 133 -15.17 0.59 6.37
CA VAL A 133 -15.58 1.78 7.13
C VAL A 133 -14.42 2.30 7.98
N TRP A 134 -13.70 1.42 8.66
CA TRP A 134 -12.55 1.81 9.48
C TRP A 134 -11.32 2.20 8.65
N ALA A 135 -11.02 1.47 7.58
CA ALA A 135 -9.84 1.72 6.75
C ALA A 135 -9.91 3.06 6.00
N PHE A 136 -11.08 3.43 5.48
CA PHE A 136 -11.27 4.68 4.73
C PHE A 136 -11.79 5.82 5.60
N GLY A 137 -12.67 5.52 6.57
CA GLY A 137 -13.30 6.53 7.42
C GLY A 137 -12.51 6.86 8.69
N GLY A 138 -11.66 5.95 9.19
CA GLY A 138 -11.00 6.10 10.50
C GLY A 138 -10.08 7.32 10.63
N ALA A 139 -9.61 7.88 9.51
CA ALA A 139 -8.78 9.08 9.48
C ALA A 139 -9.49 10.32 8.92
N THR A 140 -10.81 10.24 8.69
CA THR A 140 -11.64 11.37 8.28
C THR A 140 -12.02 12.24 9.48
N PHE A 141 -12.48 13.46 9.22
CA PHE A 141 -13.09 14.28 10.27
C PHE A 141 -14.45 13.71 10.67
N GLN A 142 -14.79 13.81 11.96
CA GLN A 142 -15.99 13.19 12.53
C GLN A 142 -17.31 13.67 11.90
N ASP A 143 -17.40 14.93 11.48
CA ASP A 143 -18.66 15.58 11.05
C ASP A 143 -18.72 15.85 9.53
N GLN A 144 -18.27 14.91 8.69
CA GLN A 144 -18.27 15.03 7.22
C GLN A 144 -19.35 14.20 6.52
#